data_AF-A0A099SEX6-F1
#
_entry.id   AF-A0A099SEX6-F1
#
_cell.length_a   1.000
_cell.length_b   1.000
_cell.length_c   1.000
_cell.angle_alpha   90.00
_cell.angle_beta   90.00
_cell.angle_gamma   90.00
#
_symmetry.space_group_name_H-M   'P 1'
#
loop_
_entity.id
_entity.type
_entity.pdbx_description
1 polymer ?
#
loop_
_entity_poly.entity_id
_entity_poly.type
_entity_poly.pdbx_seq_one_letter_code
_entity_poly.pdbx_strand_id
1 'polypeptide(L)'
;MKKRFFIILVVFSLLLANVNTVFAGELFPSFTGKWQGKKNTLNFSYPFKADIYFGGNTGGQYGKYTHCALARDTTYAGDYFFRYDETGEAVAGYGWTGMTVEATPTSSTNDVVSRDVHRFWFYDWAAIGYVPDVSGNERDGIVDYAWEDFSGPYDVNSNFWVNNSWQCSKLVERAYYDMADINIGWSSGIAPILPVPDDIYYHTNVAIYTTSTAPTVSKGALPQHALDRLKAWKNKGVDTKDIKFELGIQKEGFSEYLARLEKRGISKEDIKSKYNIDDSQYNQIMEDAKETNDL
;
A
#
# COMPACT_ATOMS: atom_id res chain seq x y z
N MET A 1 -21.57 -47.42 16.00
CA MET A 1 -21.23 -46.61 14.80
C MET A 1 -20.98 -45.11 15.07
N LYS A 2 -21.53 -44.46 16.10
CA LYS A 2 -21.39 -43.00 16.30
C LYS A 2 -20.01 -42.49 16.78
N LYS A 3 -19.17 -43.32 17.41
CA LYS A 3 -17.84 -42.91 17.91
C LYS A 3 -16.74 -42.81 16.84
N ARG A 4 -16.88 -43.46 15.68
CA ARG A 4 -15.88 -43.41 14.60
C ARG A 4 -16.01 -42.16 13.72
N PHE A 5 -17.20 -41.57 13.63
CA PHE A 5 -17.42 -40.33 12.88
C PHE A 5 -16.84 -39.09 13.58
N PHE A 6 -16.86 -39.07 14.91
CA PHE A 6 -16.37 -37.92 15.69
C PHE A 6 -14.84 -37.78 15.64
N ILE A 7 -14.12 -38.91 15.57
CA ILE A 7 -12.65 -38.91 15.50
C ILE A 7 -12.18 -38.44 14.11
N ILE A 8 -12.88 -38.80 13.04
CA ILE A 8 -12.52 -38.35 11.68
C ILE A 8 -12.71 -36.84 11.54
N LEU A 9 -13.76 -36.26 12.13
CA LEU A 9 -13.99 -34.81 12.06
C LEU A 9 -12.92 -34.00 12.81
N VAL A 10 -12.54 -34.45 14.02
CA VAL A 10 -11.51 -33.78 14.85
C VAL A 10 -10.11 -33.92 14.23
N VAL A 11 -9.80 -35.07 13.62
CA VAL A 11 -8.54 -35.27 12.89
C VAL A 11 -8.50 -34.40 11.63
N PHE A 12 -9.62 -34.20 10.93
CA PHE A 12 -9.68 -33.29 9.77
C PHE A 12 -9.49 -31.82 10.17
N SER A 13 -10.08 -31.39 11.30
CA SER A 13 -9.87 -30.05 11.87
C SER A 13 -8.42 -29.82 12.34
N LEU A 14 -7.77 -30.83 12.90
CA LEU A 14 -6.37 -30.76 13.34
C LEU A 14 -5.35 -30.88 12.20
N LEU A 15 -5.69 -31.58 11.11
CA LEU A 15 -4.91 -31.56 9.87
C LEU A 15 -5.03 -30.23 9.13
N LEU A 16 -6.21 -29.60 9.14
CA LEU A 16 -6.39 -28.24 8.59
C LEU A 16 -5.71 -27.16 9.43
N ALA A 17 -5.62 -27.33 10.75
CA ALA A 17 -4.91 -26.40 11.63
C ALA A 17 -3.37 -26.52 11.58
N ASN A 18 -2.83 -27.60 10.99
CA ASN A 18 -1.39 -27.82 10.80
C ASN A 18 -0.97 -27.83 9.33
N VAL A 19 -1.83 -27.37 8.42
CA VAL A 19 -1.32 -26.89 7.14
C VAL A 19 -0.56 -25.62 7.53
N ASN A 20 0.74 -25.77 7.79
CA ASN A 20 1.68 -24.73 7.43
C ASN A 20 1.35 -24.43 5.98
N THR A 21 0.49 -23.43 5.75
CA THR A 21 0.29 -22.85 4.44
C THR A 21 1.69 -22.41 4.05
N VAL A 22 2.38 -23.28 3.31
CA VAL A 22 3.58 -22.93 2.58
C VAL A 22 3.06 -21.87 1.64
N PHE A 23 3.26 -20.61 2.02
CA PHE A 23 2.97 -19.49 1.15
C PHE A 23 3.71 -19.81 -0.16
N ALA A 24 2.96 -19.92 -1.24
CA ALA A 24 3.57 -19.71 -2.54
C ALA A 24 4.11 -18.28 -2.49
N GLY A 25 5.39 -18.09 -2.79
CA GLY A 25 5.98 -16.75 -2.78
C GLY A 25 7.40 -16.70 -2.26
N GLU A 26 8.09 -15.64 -2.67
CA GLU A 26 9.43 -15.30 -2.23
C GLU A 26 9.42 -14.94 -0.74
N LEU A 27 10.25 -15.64 0.05
CA LEU A 27 10.57 -15.21 1.40
C LEU A 27 11.68 -14.17 1.32
N PHE A 28 11.56 -13.11 2.10
CA PHE A 28 12.53 -12.04 2.08
C PHE A 28 13.47 -12.13 3.28
N PRO A 29 14.81 -12.10 3.06
CA PRO A 29 15.77 -12.24 4.14
C PRO A 29 15.82 -11.02 5.06
N SER A 30 15.49 -9.83 4.53
CA SER A 30 15.51 -8.56 5.25
C SER A 30 14.91 -7.44 4.40
N PHE A 31 14.45 -6.34 5.02
CA PHE A 31 14.13 -5.11 4.30
C PHE A 31 15.32 -4.64 3.46
N THR A 32 15.07 -4.21 2.22
CA THR A 32 16.09 -3.80 1.24
C THR A 32 15.69 -2.51 0.52
N GLY A 33 16.66 -1.91 -0.15
CA GLY A 33 16.56 -0.58 -0.74
C GLY A 33 17.35 0.45 0.06
N LYS A 34 18.03 1.34 -0.65
CA LYS A 34 18.85 2.40 -0.05
C LYS A 34 18.38 3.75 -0.55
N TRP A 35 18.02 4.64 0.38
CA TRP A 35 17.77 6.03 0.05
C TRP A 35 19.05 6.66 -0.52
N GLN A 36 18.93 7.37 -1.63
CA GLN A 36 20.04 7.96 -2.39
C GLN A 36 20.43 9.36 -1.88
N GLY A 37 19.89 9.79 -0.73
CA GLY A 37 20.30 11.04 -0.08
C GLY A 37 19.61 12.30 -0.62
N LYS A 38 18.64 12.17 -1.52
CA LYS A 38 17.85 13.30 -2.03
C LYS A 38 16.39 13.19 -1.60
N LYS A 39 15.83 14.27 -1.07
CA LYS A 39 14.40 14.36 -0.76
C LYS A 39 13.58 14.34 -2.04
N ASN A 40 12.49 13.57 -2.04
CA ASN A 40 11.49 13.67 -3.10
C ASN A 40 10.62 14.92 -2.92
N THR A 41 9.81 15.23 -3.94
CA THR A 41 8.97 16.44 -3.98
C THR A 41 7.49 16.16 -3.68
N LEU A 42 7.19 15.09 -2.93
CA LEU A 42 5.81 14.76 -2.57
C LEU A 42 5.19 15.89 -1.75
N ASN A 43 3.98 16.32 -2.13
CA ASN A 43 3.24 17.33 -1.39
C ASN A 43 2.19 16.67 -0.48
N PHE A 44 2.32 16.89 0.83
CA PHE A 44 1.48 16.32 1.88
C PHE A 44 0.17 17.07 2.14
N SER A 45 -0.21 18.04 1.30
CA SER A 45 -1.39 18.89 1.52
C SER A 45 -2.74 18.24 1.22
N TYR A 46 -2.72 17.06 0.59
CA TYR A 46 -3.88 16.42 -0.03
C TYR A 46 -4.45 15.19 0.70
N PRO A 47 -3.75 14.45 1.56
CA PRO A 47 -4.30 13.20 2.05
C PRO A 47 -5.46 13.41 3.01
N PHE A 48 -6.36 12.45 3.03
CA PHE A 48 -7.40 12.26 4.04
C PHE A 48 -7.05 11.04 4.89
N LYS A 49 -7.74 10.88 6.02
CA LYS A 49 -7.66 9.66 6.83
C LYS A 49 -7.91 8.42 5.96
N ALA A 50 -7.15 7.36 6.26
CA ALA A 50 -7.03 6.10 5.54
C ALA A 50 -6.37 6.15 4.15
N ASP A 51 -5.99 7.33 3.63
CA ASP A 51 -5.13 7.34 2.43
C ASP A 51 -3.83 6.61 2.68
N ILE A 52 -3.23 6.07 1.62
CA ILE A 52 -2.09 5.17 1.71
C ILE A 52 -0.87 5.90 1.20
N TYR A 53 0.10 6.12 2.07
CA TYR A 53 1.40 6.59 1.66
C TYR A 53 2.24 5.44 1.16
N PHE A 54 2.98 5.68 0.07
CA PHE A 54 3.94 4.74 -0.48
C PHE A 54 5.31 5.40 -0.57
N GLY A 55 6.35 4.68 -0.15
CA GLY A 55 7.74 5.10 -0.23
C GLY A 55 8.55 4.04 -0.96
N GLY A 56 9.36 4.45 -1.94
CA GLY A 56 10.22 3.57 -2.71
C GLY A 56 11.68 3.95 -2.63
N ASN A 57 12.54 2.95 -2.48
CA ASN A 57 13.99 3.11 -2.48
C ASN A 57 14.62 2.27 -3.58
N THR A 58 15.66 2.81 -4.19
CA THR A 58 16.47 2.14 -5.20
C THR A 58 17.06 0.85 -4.64
N GLY A 59 16.95 -0.24 -5.41
CA GLY A 59 17.43 -1.56 -5.01
C GLY A 59 16.56 -2.30 -4.00
N GLY A 60 15.29 -1.89 -3.84
CA GLY A 60 14.29 -2.65 -3.08
C GLY A 60 13.94 -3.97 -3.75
N GLN A 61 13.86 -5.06 -2.97
CA GLN A 61 13.54 -6.40 -3.49
C GLN A 61 12.03 -6.64 -3.68
N TYR A 62 11.19 -5.84 -3.02
CA TYR A 62 9.73 -6.02 -2.96
C TYR A 62 8.98 -5.34 -4.11
N GLY A 63 9.70 -4.72 -5.04
CA GLY A 63 9.14 -3.95 -6.15
C GLY A 63 9.44 -2.46 -6.09
N LYS A 64 8.60 -1.64 -6.73
CA LYS A 64 8.78 -0.19 -6.85
C LYS A 64 8.62 0.51 -5.50
N TYR A 65 7.70 0.06 -4.66
CA TYR A 65 7.49 0.61 -3.33
C TYR A 65 7.98 -0.37 -2.29
N THR A 66 8.84 0.12 -1.39
CA THR A 66 9.47 -0.68 -0.33
C THR A 66 8.74 -0.52 1.00
N HIS A 67 7.93 0.53 1.16
CA HIS A 67 7.16 0.78 2.37
C HIS A 67 5.81 1.41 2.08
N CYS A 68 4.84 1.17 2.96
CA CYS A 68 3.56 1.88 2.95
C CYS A 68 2.99 2.12 4.35
N ALA A 69 2.06 3.06 4.46
CA ALA A 69 1.45 3.46 5.72
C ALA A 69 0.05 4.06 5.52
N LEU A 70 -0.80 3.99 6.53
CA LEU A 70 -2.09 4.68 6.54
C LEU A 70 -1.92 6.12 7.02
N ALA A 71 -2.51 7.08 6.33
CA ALA A 71 -2.70 8.44 6.81
C ALA A 71 -3.66 8.42 8.00
N ARG A 72 -3.17 8.82 9.17
CA ARG A 72 -3.94 8.81 10.42
C ARG A 72 -4.71 10.09 10.61
N ASP A 73 -3.97 11.19 10.65
CA ASP A 73 -4.48 12.53 10.83
C ASP A 73 -3.84 13.40 9.76
N THR A 74 -4.67 14.15 9.04
CA THR A 74 -4.22 15.15 8.07
C THR A 74 -4.87 16.47 8.41
N THR A 75 -4.40 17.04 9.50
CA THR A 75 -4.78 18.40 9.88
C THR A 75 -3.86 19.38 9.17
N TYR A 76 -4.46 20.35 8.48
CA TYR A 76 -3.77 21.62 8.27
C TYR A 76 -3.63 22.24 9.67
N ALA A 77 -2.58 21.87 10.40
CA ALA A 77 -2.25 22.59 11.60
C ALA A 77 -1.61 23.88 11.12
N GLY A 78 -2.36 24.98 11.22
CA GLY A 78 -1.76 26.31 11.27
C GLY A 78 -0.86 26.51 12.51
N ASP A 79 -0.42 25.44 13.16
CA ASP A 79 0.43 25.44 14.34
C ASP A 79 1.89 25.22 13.94
N TYR A 80 2.76 25.82 14.75
CA TYR A 80 4.19 25.88 14.58
C TYR A 80 4.82 24.48 14.76
N PHE A 81 5.43 23.93 13.71
CA PHE A 81 6.19 22.69 13.80
C PHE A 81 7.59 22.85 13.22
N PHE A 82 8.48 21.96 13.65
CA PHE A 82 9.82 21.85 13.12
C PHE A 82 9.80 20.96 11.86
N ARG A 83 9.98 21.58 10.70
CA ARG A 83 10.34 20.88 9.46
C ARG A 83 11.84 20.63 9.47
N TYR A 84 12.30 19.49 8.99
CA TYR A 84 13.72 19.34 8.72
C TYR A 84 14.00 19.85 7.30
N ASP A 85 14.93 20.78 7.11
CA ASP A 85 15.31 21.27 5.79
C ASP A 85 16.20 20.26 5.04
N GLU A 86 16.65 20.61 3.83
CA GLU A 86 17.50 19.76 2.99
C GLU A 86 18.84 19.35 3.64
N THR A 87 19.26 20.04 4.69
CA THR A 87 20.47 19.74 5.48
C THR A 87 20.19 18.84 6.69
N GLY A 88 18.91 18.62 7.01
CA GLY A 88 18.50 17.91 8.21
C GLY A 88 18.40 18.80 9.45
N GLU A 89 18.43 20.13 9.29
CA GLU A 89 18.23 21.07 10.39
C GLU A 89 16.74 21.33 10.63
N ALA A 90 16.34 21.41 11.90
CA ALA A 90 14.98 21.72 12.31
C ALA A 90 14.65 23.20 12.05
N VAL A 91 13.99 23.48 10.93
CA VAL A 91 13.42 24.77 10.56
C VAL A 91 11.98 24.86 11.04
N ALA A 92 11.70 25.85 11.88
CA ALA A 92 10.34 26.10 12.30
C ALA A 92 9.50 26.74 11.18
N GLY A 93 8.26 26.27 11.00
CA GLY A 93 7.37 26.83 10.00
C GLY A 93 5.90 26.43 10.17
N TYR A 94 5.05 27.05 9.36
CA TYR A 94 3.64 26.73 9.22
C TYR A 94 3.43 25.83 8.01
N GLY A 95 2.53 24.86 8.09
CA GLY A 95 2.30 23.91 7.02
C GLY A 95 1.51 22.68 7.42
N TRP A 96 1.37 21.74 6.49
CA TRP A 96 0.66 20.49 6.78
C TRP A 96 1.47 19.62 7.74
N THR A 97 0.85 19.26 8.86
CA THR A 97 1.33 18.24 9.78
C THR A 97 0.42 17.04 9.61
N GLY A 98 1.00 15.87 9.39
CA GLY A 98 0.23 14.64 9.30
C GLY A 98 0.91 13.54 10.07
N MET A 99 0.11 12.64 10.58
CA MET A 99 0.59 11.41 11.20
C MET A 99 0.21 10.23 10.32
N THR A 100 1.05 9.21 10.30
CA THR A 100 0.73 7.89 9.76
C THR A 100 0.50 6.89 10.88
N VAL A 101 -0.13 5.76 10.55
CA VAL A 101 -0.02 4.48 11.26
C VAL A 101 0.74 3.54 10.34
N GLU A 102 1.82 2.95 10.85
CA GLU A 102 2.68 2.05 10.07
C GLU A 102 3.32 0.97 10.93
N ALA A 103 3.66 -0.15 10.29
CA ALA A 103 4.55 -1.15 10.88
C ALA A 103 5.97 -0.91 10.36
N THR A 104 6.92 -0.62 11.25
CA THR A 104 8.32 -0.39 10.90
C THR A 104 9.24 -0.89 12.01
N PRO A 105 10.38 -1.53 11.73
CA PRO A 105 11.28 -2.00 12.78
C PRO A 105 11.66 -0.88 13.75
N THR A 106 11.40 -1.08 15.04
CA THR A 106 11.86 -0.20 16.11
C THR A 106 12.75 -0.98 17.09
N SER A 107 13.23 -0.30 18.14
CA SER A 107 13.92 -0.95 19.26
C SER A 107 12.97 -1.52 20.32
N SER A 108 11.66 -1.58 20.03
CA SER A 108 10.63 -1.97 20.99
C SER A 108 9.98 -3.30 20.60
N THR A 109 9.14 -3.83 21.48
CA THR A 109 8.33 -5.03 21.21
C THR A 109 7.09 -4.74 20.37
N ASN A 110 6.73 -3.46 20.17
CA ASN A 110 5.61 -3.04 19.35
C ASN A 110 6.07 -2.10 18.25
N ASP A 111 6.08 -2.62 17.02
CA ASP A 111 6.53 -1.92 15.83
C ASP A 111 5.39 -1.30 15.02
N VAL A 112 4.16 -1.44 15.49
CA VAL A 112 3.02 -0.64 15.03
C VAL A 112 3.09 0.72 15.73
N VAL A 113 3.38 1.76 14.96
CA VAL A 113 3.70 3.08 15.48
C VAL A 113 3.03 4.18 14.68
N SER A 114 2.92 5.35 15.31
CA SER A 114 2.55 6.58 14.63
C SER A 114 3.79 7.44 14.35
N ARG A 115 3.93 7.91 13.12
CA ARG A 115 5.07 8.72 12.66
C ARG A 115 4.62 9.93 11.86
N ASP A 116 5.49 10.93 11.78
CA ASP A 116 5.28 12.10 10.93
C ASP A 116 5.31 11.70 9.44
N VAL A 117 4.32 12.16 8.67
CA VAL A 117 4.20 11.90 7.22
C VAL A 117 5.42 12.36 6.43
N HIS A 118 6.16 13.37 6.88
CA HIS A 118 7.37 13.88 6.22
C HIS A 118 8.49 12.85 6.14
N ARG A 119 8.42 11.74 6.91
CA ARG A 119 9.35 10.61 6.71
C ARG A 119 9.30 10.08 5.28
N PHE A 120 8.15 10.20 4.61
CA PHE A 120 8.02 9.81 3.21
C PHE A 120 8.82 10.70 2.23
N TRP A 121 9.33 11.87 2.64
CA TRP A 121 10.32 12.62 1.83
C TRP A 121 11.67 11.92 1.73
N PHE A 122 12.01 11.04 2.68
CA PHE A 122 13.29 10.32 2.74
C PHE A 122 13.23 8.96 2.04
N TYR A 123 12.38 8.88 1.02
CA TYR A 123 12.40 7.84 0.00
C TYR A 123 12.82 8.46 -1.34
N ASP A 124 13.42 7.68 -2.22
CA ASP A 124 13.86 8.16 -3.53
C ASP A 124 12.66 8.66 -4.37
N TRP A 125 11.52 7.96 -4.24
CA TRP A 125 10.22 8.40 -4.73
C TRP A 125 9.13 8.07 -3.74
N ALA A 126 8.01 8.78 -3.83
CA ALA A 126 6.85 8.55 -2.99
C ALA A 126 5.55 8.88 -3.73
N ALA A 127 4.46 8.26 -3.30
CA ALA A 127 3.13 8.46 -3.85
C ALA A 127 2.08 8.40 -2.76
N ILE A 128 0.86 8.88 -3.07
CA ILE A 128 -0.30 8.72 -2.21
C ILE A 128 -1.41 8.04 -2.99
N GLY A 129 -1.98 6.99 -2.41
CA GLY A 129 -3.16 6.30 -2.91
C GLY A 129 -4.38 6.57 -2.05
N TYR A 130 -5.55 6.43 -2.62
CA TYR A 130 -6.81 6.35 -1.89
C TYR A 130 -7.68 5.25 -2.49
N VAL A 131 -8.53 4.66 -1.64
CA VAL A 131 -9.52 3.67 -2.06
C VAL A 131 -10.86 4.40 -2.25
N PRO A 132 -11.41 4.45 -3.49
CA PRO A 132 -12.66 5.16 -3.77
C PRO A 132 -13.86 4.62 -3.01
N ASP A 133 -13.92 3.31 -2.81
CA ASP A 133 -15.09 2.59 -2.28
C ASP A 133 -15.19 2.64 -0.75
N VAL A 134 -14.58 3.65 -0.11
CA VAL A 134 -14.57 3.84 1.35
C VAL A 134 -15.18 5.18 1.73
N SER A 135 -16.29 5.12 2.46
CA SER A 135 -17.00 6.28 3.01
C SER A 135 -16.19 6.99 4.11
N GLY A 136 -16.61 8.20 4.51
CA GLY A 136 -15.93 8.95 5.56
C GLY A 136 -15.85 8.20 6.90
N ASN A 137 -16.95 7.59 7.35
CA ASN A 137 -16.98 6.86 8.62
C ASN A 137 -16.12 5.58 8.56
N GLU A 138 -16.08 4.89 7.42
CA GLU A 138 -15.23 3.71 7.24
C GLU A 138 -13.75 4.08 7.25
N ARG A 139 -13.37 5.23 6.66
CA ARG A 139 -11.98 5.73 6.72
C ARG A 139 -11.53 5.96 8.15
N ASP A 140 -12.41 6.55 8.96
CA ASP A 140 -12.11 6.76 10.38
C ASP A 140 -11.90 5.42 11.09
N GLY A 141 -12.82 4.48 10.90
CA GLY A 141 -12.74 3.14 11.48
C GLY A 141 -11.52 2.33 11.05
N ILE A 142 -11.14 2.34 9.77
CA ILE A 142 -9.95 1.63 9.25
C ILE A 142 -8.69 2.03 10.01
N VAL A 143 -8.49 3.34 10.20
CA VAL A 143 -7.29 3.87 10.84
C VAL A 143 -7.34 3.70 12.35
N ASP A 144 -8.50 3.95 12.98
CA ASP A 144 -8.63 3.80 14.42
C ASP A 144 -8.42 2.34 14.83
N TYR A 145 -8.98 1.39 14.07
CA TYR A 145 -8.71 -0.03 14.25
C TYR A 145 -7.22 -0.37 14.11
N ALA A 146 -6.57 0.10 13.05
CA ALA A 146 -5.14 -0.15 12.85
C ALA A 146 -4.26 0.43 13.96
N TRP A 147 -4.67 1.55 14.56
CA TRP A 147 -3.90 2.20 15.63
C TRP A 147 -4.15 1.58 17.00
N GLU A 148 -5.40 1.23 17.31
CA GLU A 148 -5.82 0.81 18.64
C GLU A 148 -5.70 -0.69 18.85
N ASP A 149 -5.96 -1.49 17.81
CA ASP A 149 -6.03 -2.96 17.92
C ASP A 149 -4.77 -3.68 17.44
N PHE A 150 -3.99 -3.08 16.55
CA PHE A 150 -2.77 -3.72 16.05
C PHE A 150 -1.58 -3.43 16.93
N SER A 151 -0.94 -4.49 17.41
CA SER A 151 0.31 -4.41 18.15
C SER A 151 1.18 -5.65 17.92
N GLY A 152 2.49 -5.49 18.01
CA GLY A 152 3.44 -6.58 17.88
C GLY A 152 4.72 -6.19 17.13
N PRO A 153 5.73 -7.08 17.10
CA PRO A 153 6.99 -6.83 16.42
C PRO A 153 6.84 -6.77 14.90
N TYR A 154 7.80 -6.12 14.26
CA TYR A 154 7.94 -6.12 12.82
C TYR A 154 8.49 -7.46 12.35
N ASP A 155 7.86 -8.03 11.33
CA ASP A 155 8.33 -9.22 10.64
C ASP A 155 8.04 -9.06 9.16
N VAL A 156 9.08 -9.03 8.34
CA VAL A 156 8.93 -8.84 6.89
C VAL A 156 8.18 -10.00 6.21
N ASN A 157 8.18 -11.18 6.84
CA ASN A 157 7.46 -12.36 6.37
C ASN A 157 6.19 -12.60 7.18
N SER A 158 5.63 -11.54 7.78
CA SER A 158 4.43 -11.66 8.62
C SER A 158 3.25 -12.21 7.81
N ASN A 159 2.72 -13.35 8.27
CA ASN A 159 1.55 -14.00 7.69
C ASN A 159 0.31 -13.10 7.87
N PHE A 160 -0.42 -12.85 6.78
CA PHE A 160 -1.63 -12.03 6.76
C PHE A 160 -2.65 -12.38 7.85
N TRP A 161 -2.88 -13.66 8.11
CA TRP A 161 -3.91 -14.14 9.04
C TRP A 161 -3.46 -14.22 10.50
N VAL A 162 -2.18 -14.01 10.79
CA VAL A 162 -1.62 -14.19 12.14
C VAL A 162 -1.38 -12.84 12.81
N ASN A 163 -2.15 -12.50 13.84
CA ASN A 163 -2.13 -11.15 14.45
C ASN A 163 -1.07 -10.97 15.56
N ASN A 164 0.15 -11.47 15.38
CA ASN A 164 1.23 -11.37 16.38
C ASN A 164 2.54 -10.75 15.87
N SER A 165 2.61 -10.42 14.58
CA SER A 165 3.70 -9.68 13.96
C SER A 165 3.14 -8.88 12.80
N TRP A 166 3.87 -7.87 12.34
CA TRP A 166 3.38 -6.94 11.33
C TRP A 166 4.44 -6.62 10.28
N GLN A 167 3.98 -6.58 9.03
CA GLN A 167 4.69 -5.96 7.92
C GLN A 167 3.86 -4.76 7.47
N CYS A 168 4.50 -3.73 6.89
CA CYS A 168 3.83 -2.47 6.55
C CYS A 168 2.59 -2.67 5.67
N SER A 169 2.69 -3.50 4.64
CA SER A 169 1.60 -3.79 3.71
C SER A 169 0.52 -4.66 4.34
N LYS A 170 0.91 -5.67 5.14
CA LYS A 170 -0.03 -6.45 5.94
C LYS A 170 -0.89 -5.54 6.83
N LEU A 171 -0.27 -4.60 7.54
CA LEU A 171 -0.98 -3.67 8.42
C LEU A 171 -2.04 -2.90 7.63
N VAL A 172 -1.66 -2.33 6.49
CA VAL A 172 -2.56 -1.56 5.62
C VAL A 172 -3.68 -2.45 5.08
N GLU A 173 -3.35 -3.60 4.49
CA GLU A 173 -4.34 -4.52 3.91
C GLU A 173 -5.31 -5.07 4.98
N ARG A 174 -4.82 -5.45 6.17
CA ARG A 174 -5.66 -5.94 7.26
C ARG A 174 -6.60 -4.87 7.79
N ALA A 175 -6.15 -3.62 7.90
CA ALA A 175 -7.01 -2.53 8.33
C ALA A 175 -8.22 -2.35 7.39
N TYR A 176 -7.98 -2.37 6.07
CA TYR A 176 -9.03 -2.28 5.06
C TYR A 176 -9.94 -3.52 5.04
N TYR A 177 -9.35 -4.71 5.14
CA TYR A 177 -10.09 -5.97 5.11
C TYR A 177 -11.00 -6.11 6.34
N ASP A 178 -10.45 -5.95 7.55
CA ASP A 178 -11.19 -6.21 8.78
C ASP A 178 -12.29 -5.16 9.03
N MET A 179 -12.09 -3.89 8.61
CA MET A 179 -13.03 -2.80 8.90
C MET A 179 -14.01 -2.48 7.78
N ALA A 180 -13.65 -2.74 6.52
CA ALA A 180 -14.48 -2.37 5.37
C ALA A 180 -14.77 -3.55 4.43
N ASP A 181 -14.29 -4.76 4.73
CA ASP A 181 -14.39 -5.93 3.84
C ASP A 181 -13.80 -5.66 2.44
N ILE A 182 -12.75 -4.83 2.38
CA ILE A 182 -12.08 -4.47 1.12
C ILE A 182 -10.72 -5.14 1.07
N ASN A 183 -10.55 -6.02 0.09
CA ASN A 183 -9.26 -6.56 -0.28
C ASN A 183 -8.55 -5.61 -1.25
N ILE A 184 -7.45 -5.00 -0.80
CA ILE A 184 -6.58 -4.14 -1.61
C ILE A 184 -5.21 -4.77 -1.88
N GLY A 185 -5.11 -6.10 -1.92
CA GLY A 185 -3.85 -6.80 -2.18
C GLY A 185 -4.05 -8.23 -2.65
N TRP A 186 -3.06 -9.09 -2.44
CA TRP A 186 -3.16 -10.52 -2.78
C TRP A 186 -3.27 -11.43 -1.57
N SER A 187 -3.01 -10.91 -0.36
CA SER A 187 -2.74 -11.75 0.80
C SER A 187 -3.97 -12.37 1.46
N SER A 188 -5.16 -11.82 1.22
CA SER A 188 -6.45 -12.45 1.56
C SER A 188 -7.14 -13.12 0.36
N GLY A 189 -6.46 -13.21 -0.78
CA GLY A 189 -7.02 -13.71 -2.03
C GLY A 189 -6.94 -15.24 -2.21
N ILE A 190 -7.30 -15.68 -3.42
CA ILE A 190 -7.35 -17.09 -3.86
C ILE A 190 -5.95 -17.73 -3.87
N ALA A 191 -4.91 -16.92 -4.08
CA ALA A 191 -3.50 -17.30 -4.03
C ALA A 191 -2.78 -16.40 -3.02
N PRO A 192 -2.89 -16.68 -1.70
CA PRO A 192 -2.32 -15.81 -0.69
C PRO A 192 -0.79 -15.86 -0.78
N ILE A 193 -0.21 -14.70 -1.04
CA ILE A 193 1.23 -14.45 -1.01
C ILE A 193 1.55 -13.48 0.13
N LEU A 194 2.82 -13.38 0.52
CA LEU A 194 3.24 -12.37 1.48
C LEU A 194 2.92 -10.96 0.95
N PRO A 195 2.25 -10.11 1.74
CA PRO A 195 1.83 -8.79 1.29
C PRO A 195 3.05 -7.90 1.03
N VAL A 196 3.06 -7.15 -0.07
CA VAL A 196 4.08 -6.12 -0.36
C VAL A 196 3.44 -4.82 -0.81
N PRO A 197 4.11 -3.65 -0.65
CA PRO A 197 3.46 -2.36 -0.91
C PRO A 197 2.97 -2.22 -2.36
N ASP A 198 3.68 -2.84 -3.30
CA ASP A 198 3.29 -2.90 -4.70
C ASP A 198 1.94 -3.59 -4.93
N ASP A 199 1.60 -4.62 -4.13
CA ASP A 199 0.32 -5.32 -4.25
C ASP A 199 -0.86 -4.38 -3.98
N ILE A 200 -0.64 -3.42 -3.09
CA ILE A 200 -1.59 -2.36 -2.77
C ILE A 200 -1.56 -1.27 -3.82
N TYR A 201 -0.37 -0.77 -4.18
CA TYR A 201 -0.22 0.31 -5.15
C TYR A 201 -0.89 -0.03 -6.49
N TYR A 202 -0.65 -1.24 -7.01
CA TYR A 202 -1.16 -1.66 -8.31
C TYR A 202 -2.60 -2.17 -8.27
N HIS A 203 -3.21 -2.30 -7.09
CA HIS A 203 -4.60 -2.73 -6.95
C HIS A 203 -5.56 -1.83 -7.76
N THR A 204 -6.57 -2.42 -8.40
CA THR A 204 -7.53 -1.68 -9.25
C THR A 204 -8.37 -0.69 -8.47
N ASN A 205 -8.72 -1.03 -7.22
CA ASN A 205 -9.45 -0.17 -6.30
C ASN A 205 -8.56 0.86 -5.57
N VAL A 206 -7.26 0.94 -5.88
CA VAL A 206 -6.38 1.97 -5.34
C VAL A 206 -6.10 2.97 -6.46
N ALA A 207 -6.59 4.19 -6.27
CA ALA A 207 -6.33 5.31 -7.16
C ALA A 207 -5.14 6.09 -6.61
N ILE A 208 -4.11 6.27 -7.43
CA ILE A 208 -2.92 7.03 -7.06
C ILE A 208 -3.11 8.45 -7.51
N TYR A 209 -2.66 9.41 -6.69
CA TYR A 209 -2.52 10.78 -7.15
C TYR A 209 -1.13 11.34 -6.88
N THR A 210 -0.64 12.10 -7.84
CA THR A 210 0.68 12.74 -7.78
C THR A 210 0.55 14.23 -8.03
N THR A 211 1.44 14.99 -7.38
CA THR A 211 1.51 16.45 -7.47
C THR A 211 2.79 16.79 -8.24
N SER A 212 2.80 16.44 -9.53
CA SER A 212 3.96 16.60 -10.40
C SER A 212 3.72 17.73 -11.39
N THR A 213 4.69 18.62 -11.54
CA THR A 213 4.74 19.68 -12.57
C THR A 213 4.99 19.14 -13.99
N ALA A 214 5.19 17.83 -14.18
CA ALA A 214 5.35 17.23 -15.50
C ALA A 214 4.01 17.22 -16.27
N PRO A 215 3.98 17.02 -17.60
CA PRO A 215 2.76 17.13 -18.41
C PRO A 215 1.68 16.11 -18.02
N THR A 216 0.42 16.55 -18.07
CA THR A 216 -0.80 15.79 -17.79
C THR A 216 -0.86 14.50 -18.61
N VAL A 217 -0.89 13.34 -17.93
CA VAL A 217 -1.29 12.07 -18.57
C VAL A 217 -2.61 11.63 -17.95
N SER A 218 -3.71 12.12 -18.50
CA SER A 218 -4.75 11.26 -19.07
C SER A 218 -5.61 12.13 -20.00
N LYS A 219 -5.78 11.69 -21.25
CA LYS A 219 -6.72 12.30 -22.22
C LYS A 219 -8.15 11.77 -22.03
N GLY A 220 -8.42 11.06 -20.93
CA GLY A 220 -9.71 10.45 -20.62
C GLY A 220 -10.51 11.26 -19.61
N ALA A 221 -11.83 11.07 -19.59
CA ALA A 221 -12.66 11.59 -18.52
C ALA A 221 -12.28 10.90 -17.20
N LEU A 222 -12.03 11.69 -16.15
CA LEU A 222 -11.80 11.15 -14.81
C LEU A 222 -13.07 10.44 -14.30
N PRO A 223 -12.94 9.33 -13.57
CA PRO A 223 -14.08 8.69 -12.93
C PRO A 223 -14.69 9.60 -11.86
N GLN A 224 -15.97 9.39 -11.54
CA GLN A 224 -16.73 10.26 -10.63
C GLN A 224 -16.06 10.42 -9.25
N HIS A 225 -15.53 9.34 -8.69
CA HIS A 225 -14.85 9.39 -7.39
C HIS A 225 -13.61 10.30 -7.39
N ALA A 226 -12.86 10.37 -8.49
CA ALA A 226 -11.73 11.29 -8.63
C ALA A 226 -12.20 12.75 -8.75
N LEU A 227 -13.32 12.98 -9.44
CA LEU A 227 -13.96 14.29 -9.51
C LEU A 227 -14.47 14.77 -8.15
N ASP A 228 -15.11 13.88 -7.38
CA ASP A 228 -15.58 14.16 -6.03
C ASP A 228 -14.41 14.49 -5.09
N ARG A 229 -13.29 13.77 -5.25
CA ARG A 229 -12.05 14.05 -4.52
C ARG A 229 -11.48 15.43 -4.84
N LEU A 230 -11.36 15.78 -6.13
CA LEU A 230 -10.94 17.10 -6.57
C LEU A 230 -11.86 18.20 -6.01
N LYS A 231 -13.17 17.97 -6.00
CA LYS A 231 -14.15 18.90 -5.42
C LYS A 231 -13.93 19.07 -3.91
N ALA A 232 -13.72 17.98 -3.18
CA ALA A 232 -13.44 18.03 -1.74
C ALA A 232 -12.16 18.83 -1.42
N TRP A 233 -11.11 18.68 -2.23
CA TRP A 233 -9.88 19.47 -2.11
C TRP A 233 -10.09 20.95 -2.43
N LYS A 234 -10.78 21.27 -3.53
CA LYS A 234 -11.12 22.67 -3.86
C LYS A 234 -11.89 23.35 -2.75
N ASN A 235 -12.84 22.65 -2.12
CA ASN A 235 -13.60 23.16 -0.98
C ASN A 235 -12.73 23.43 0.25
N LYS A 236 -11.56 22.78 0.37
CA LYS A 236 -10.55 23.01 1.42
C LYS A 236 -9.47 24.04 1.02
N GLY A 237 -9.63 24.74 -0.11
CA GLY A 237 -8.68 25.75 -0.59
C GLY A 237 -7.39 25.18 -1.18
N VAL A 238 -7.38 23.89 -1.52
CA VAL A 238 -6.23 23.20 -2.11
C VAL A 238 -6.19 23.47 -3.61
N ASP A 239 -5.02 23.86 -4.15
CA ASP A 239 -4.82 24.02 -5.60
C ASP A 239 -4.73 22.65 -6.29
N THR A 240 -5.75 22.32 -7.06
CA THR A 240 -5.85 21.01 -7.71
C THR A 240 -5.39 21.00 -9.17
N LYS A 241 -4.85 22.10 -9.70
CA LYS A 241 -4.57 22.22 -11.15
C LYS A 241 -3.48 21.24 -11.63
N ASP A 242 -2.58 20.86 -10.74
CA ASP A 242 -1.41 20.01 -11.02
C ASP A 242 -1.57 18.59 -10.44
N ILE A 243 -2.77 18.22 -9.98
CA ILE A 243 -3.02 16.86 -9.50
C ILE A 243 -3.29 15.94 -10.67
N LYS A 244 -2.54 14.84 -10.74
CA LYS A 244 -2.78 13.75 -11.68
C LYS A 244 -3.29 12.54 -10.94
N PHE A 245 -4.10 11.73 -11.63
CA PHE A 245 -4.53 10.43 -11.14
C PHE A 245 -3.97 9.31 -12.03
N GLU A 246 -3.45 8.26 -11.41
CA GLU A 246 -3.13 7.00 -12.07
C GLU A 246 -4.07 5.91 -11.54
N LEU A 247 -4.71 5.18 -12.45
CA LEU A 247 -5.83 4.30 -12.14
C LEU A 247 -5.61 2.92 -12.74
N GLY A 248 -6.04 1.88 -12.01
CA GLY A 248 -6.07 0.51 -12.52
C GLY A 248 -4.74 0.05 -13.11
N ILE A 249 -4.81 -0.54 -14.30
CA ILE A 249 -3.69 -1.10 -15.07
C ILE A 249 -2.85 -0.02 -15.79
N GLN A 250 -3.23 1.25 -15.73
CA GLN A 250 -2.52 2.35 -16.40
C GLN A 250 -1.40 2.96 -15.54
N LYS A 251 -1.21 2.46 -14.32
CA LYS A 251 -0.16 2.93 -13.42
C LYS A 251 1.23 2.64 -13.99
N GLU A 252 2.13 3.60 -13.84
CA GLU A 252 3.52 3.43 -14.29
C GLU A 252 4.17 2.27 -13.53
N GLY A 253 4.76 1.31 -14.26
CA GLY A 253 5.44 0.15 -13.69
C GLY A 253 4.56 -1.11 -13.56
N PHE A 254 3.34 -1.08 -14.11
CA PHE A 254 2.38 -2.18 -13.99
C PHE A 254 2.82 -3.45 -14.71
N SER A 255 3.46 -3.34 -15.88
CA SER A 255 3.98 -4.47 -16.65
C SER A 255 5.08 -5.22 -15.88
N GLU A 256 6.03 -4.50 -15.29
CA GLU A 256 7.08 -5.09 -14.44
C GLU A 256 6.48 -5.72 -13.18
N TYR A 257 5.41 -5.14 -12.65
CA TYR A 257 4.69 -5.70 -11.51
C TYR A 257 4.02 -7.03 -11.85
N LEU A 258 3.36 -7.16 -13.01
CA LEU A 258 2.78 -8.44 -13.43
C LEU A 258 3.85 -9.53 -13.59
N ALA A 259 4.99 -9.18 -14.20
CA ALA A 259 6.12 -10.11 -14.31
C ALA A 259 6.65 -10.57 -12.94
N ARG A 260 6.60 -9.70 -11.92
CA ARG A 260 6.95 -10.09 -10.54
C ARG A 260 5.92 -11.01 -9.91
N LEU A 261 4.62 -10.82 -10.17
CA LEU A 261 3.57 -11.70 -9.65
C LEU A 261 3.73 -13.13 -10.16
N GLU A 262 4.04 -13.32 -11.45
CA GLU A 262 4.32 -14.66 -12.00
C GLU A 262 5.53 -15.30 -11.31
N LYS A 263 6.62 -14.54 -11.09
CA LYS A 263 7.80 -15.02 -10.35
C LYS A 263 7.48 -15.39 -8.91
N ARG A 264 6.50 -14.72 -8.29
CA ARG A 264 5.97 -15.02 -6.95
C ARG A 264 4.96 -16.18 -6.94
N GLY A 265 4.71 -16.80 -8.10
CA GLY A 265 3.89 -18.00 -8.23
C GLY A 265 2.39 -17.74 -8.44
N ILE A 266 1.98 -16.50 -8.73
CA ILE A 266 0.60 -16.21 -9.11
C ILE A 266 0.36 -16.65 -10.55
N SER A 267 -0.72 -17.39 -10.79
CA SER A 267 -1.06 -17.86 -12.14
C SER A 267 -1.52 -16.72 -13.05
N LYS A 268 -1.30 -16.88 -14.36
CA LYS A 268 -1.82 -15.97 -15.38
C LYS A 268 -3.35 -15.80 -15.26
N GLU A 269 -4.06 -16.89 -14.97
CA GLU A 269 -5.52 -16.91 -14.82
C GLU A 269 -5.98 -16.06 -13.63
N ASP A 270 -5.28 -16.15 -12.49
CA ASP A 270 -5.56 -15.34 -11.31
C ASP A 270 -5.29 -13.85 -11.57
N ILE A 271 -4.19 -13.51 -12.24
CA ILE A 271 -3.87 -12.14 -12.64
C ILE A 271 -4.97 -11.57 -13.53
N LYS A 272 -5.32 -12.31 -14.59
CA LYS A 272 -6.37 -11.89 -15.52
C LYS A 272 -7.71 -11.65 -14.82
N SER A 273 -8.09 -12.57 -13.93
CA SER A 273 -9.30 -12.47 -13.14
C SER A 273 -9.30 -11.23 -12.25
N LYS A 274 -8.22 -11.02 -11.46
CA LYS A 274 -8.13 -9.90 -10.52
C LYS A 274 -8.13 -8.53 -11.23
N TYR A 275 -7.44 -8.43 -12.36
CA TYR A 275 -7.32 -7.17 -13.11
C TYR A 275 -8.38 -6.97 -14.19
N ASN A 276 -9.26 -7.96 -14.40
CA ASN A 276 -10.26 -7.97 -15.46
C ASN A 276 -9.65 -7.67 -16.84
N ILE A 277 -8.59 -8.41 -17.19
CA ILE A 277 -7.90 -8.31 -18.49
C ILE A 277 -7.99 -9.62 -19.26
N ASP A 278 -8.11 -9.52 -20.58
CA ASP A 278 -8.15 -10.67 -21.48
C ASP A 278 -6.73 -11.18 -21.83
N ASP A 279 -6.66 -12.27 -22.61
CA ASP A 279 -5.37 -12.85 -23.03
C ASP A 279 -4.55 -11.91 -23.91
N SER A 280 -5.20 -11.15 -24.78
CA SER A 280 -4.52 -10.23 -25.68
C SER A 280 -3.89 -9.08 -24.91
N GLN A 281 -4.65 -8.49 -23.99
CA GLN A 281 -4.17 -7.43 -23.09
C GLN A 281 -3.03 -7.93 -22.21
N TYR A 282 -3.21 -9.10 -21.60
CA TYR A 282 -2.18 -9.72 -20.77
C TYR A 282 -0.88 -9.94 -21.55
N ASN A 283 -0.96 -10.58 -22.73
CA ASN A 283 0.23 -10.87 -23.53
C ASN A 283 0.95 -9.58 -23.96
N GLN A 284 0.22 -8.54 -24.36
CA GLN A 284 0.82 -7.25 -24.71
C GLN A 284 1.55 -6.63 -23.51
N ILE A 285 0.91 -6.57 -22.33
CA ILE A 285 1.52 -6.02 -21.11
C ILE A 285 2.81 -6.79 -20.74
N MET A 286 2.81 -8.11 -20.91
CA MET A 286 3.97 -8.95 -20.63
C MET A 286 5.08 -8.83 -21.69
N GLU A 287 4.75 -8.48 -22.93
CA GLU A 287 5.74 -8.12 -23.95
C GLU A 287 6.41 -6.78 -23.62
N ASP A 288 5.62 -5.77 -23.25
CA ASP A 288 6.12 -4.46 -22.81
C ASP A 288 7.08 -4.59 -21.61
N ALA A 289 6.80 -5.54 -20.69
CA ALA A 289 7.66 -5.83 -19.53
C ALA A 289 9.05 -6.39 -19.91
N LYS A 290 9.17 -7.07 -21.06
CA LYS A 290 10.45 -7.63 -21.50
C LYS A 290 11.34 -6.53 -22.07
N GLU A 291 10.76 -5.61 -22.83
CA GLU A 291 11.48 -4.49 -23.44
C GLU A 291 12.10 -3.55 -22.39
N THR A 292 11.48 -3.41 -21.21
CA THR A 292 12.03 -2.58 -20.12
C THR A 292 13.11 -3.26 -19.28
N ASN A 293 13.22 -4.59 -19.30
CA ASN A 293 14.26 -5.33 -18.55
C ASN A 293 15.55 -5.58 -19.36
N ASP A 294 15.54 -5.28 -20.67
CA ASP A 294 16.72 -5.34 -21.55
C ASP A 294 17.49 -4.00 -21.63
N LEU A 295 17.23 -3.05 -20.72
CA LEU A 295 17.93 -1.76 -20.53
C LEU A 295 18.72 -1.73 -19.22
#